data_AF-A0A9P1JDK6-F1
#
_entry.id   AF-A0A9P1JDK6-F1
#
_cell.length_a   1.000
_cell.length_b   1.000
_cell.length_c   1.000
_cell.angle_alpha   90.00
_cell.angle_beta   90.00
_cell.angle_gamma   90.00
#
_symmetry.space_group_name_H-M   'P 1'
#
loop_
_entity.id
_entity.type
_entity.pdbx_description
1 polymer ?
#
loop_
_entity_poly.entity_id
_entity_poly.type
_entity_poly.pdbx_seq_one_letter_code
_entity_poly.pdbx_strand_id
1 'polypeptide(L)'
;MAEKDLAKLIEQYQHTGGQQVLEAVRDACWPVVEALISELAEDSADVLREKGRDRFPFIIGKYQTAAGLPLETFLRNTYRFYFQQVLKGEA
;
A
#
# COMPACT_ATOMS: atom_id res chain seq x y z
N MET A 1 14.33 -3.51 -5.98
CA MET A 1 14.12 -2.27 -6.73
C MET A 1 14.52 -1.11 -5.82
N ALA A 2 15.22 -0.08 -6.31
CA ALA A 2 15.52 1.07 -5.48
C ALA A 2 14.26 1.93 -5.28
N GLU A 3 14.13 2.60 -4.13
CA GLU A 3 12.97 3.45 -3.81
C GLU A 3 12.72 4.54 -4.87
N LYS A 4 13.79 5.10 -5.45
CA LYS A 4 13.70 6.10 -6.52
C LYS A 4 13.09 5.56 -7.82
N ASP A 5 13.31 4.29 -8.13
CA ASP A 5 12.73 3.66 -9.32
C ASP A 5 11.24 3.34 -9.08
N LEU A 6 10.91 2.94 -7.86
CA LEU A 6 9.54 2.69 -7.44
C LEU A 6 8.70 3.98 -7.40
N ALA A 7 9.29 5.08 -6.93
CA ALA A 7 8.64 6.40 -6.95
C ALA A 7 8.25 6.84 -8.37
N LYS A 8 9.13 6.63 -9.36
CA LYS A 8 8.83 6.92 -10.77
C LYS A 8 7.70 6.05 -11.32
N LEU A 9 7.65 4.77 -10.95
CA LEU A 9 6.58 3.86 -11.35
C LEU A 9 5.24 4.27 -10.72
N ILE A 10 5.24 4.75 -9.48
CA ILE A 10 4.05 5.29 -8.84
C ILE A 10 3.56 6.54 -9.57
N GLU A 11 4.45 7.48 -9.89
CA GLU A 11 4.11 8.68 -10.68
C GLU A 11 3.56 8.28 -12.06
N GLN A 12 4.20 7.33 -12.75
CA GLN A 12 3.71 6.81 -14.02
C GLN A 12 2.31 6.20 -13.90
N TYR A 13 2.05 5.41 -12.86
CA TYR A 13 0.72 4.87 -12.60
C TYR A 13 -0.31 5.99 -12.37
N GLN A 14 0.05 7.02 -11.58
CA GLN A 14 -0.84 8.15 -11.30
C GLN A 14 -1.20 8.95 -12.57
N HIS A 15 -0.30 9.02 -13.54
CA HIS A 15 -0.56 9.69 -14.82
C HIS A 15 -1.32 8.82 -15.84
N THR A 16 -1.08 7.51 -15.87
CA THR A 16 -1.56 6.64 -16.95
C THR A 16 -2.72 5.73 -16.54
N GLY A 17 -2.89 5.47 -15.24
CA GLY A 17 -3.81 4.45 -14.74
C GLY A 17 -3.47 3.01 -15.17
N GLY A 18 -2.25 2.78 -15.66
CA GLY A 18 -1.87 1.50 -16.26
C GLY A 18 -1.90 0.33 -15.30
N GLN A 19 -2.72 -0.69 -15.58
CA GLN A 19 -2.89 -1.88 -14.73
C GLN A 19 -1.59 -2.66 -14.51
N GLN A 20 -0.76 -2.84 -15.56
CA GLN A 20 0.53 -3.52 -15.43
C GLN A 20 1.50 -2.77 -14.51
N VAL A 21 1.49 -1.42 -14.56
CA VAL A 21 2.32 -0.58 -13.69
C VAL A 21 1.82 -0.70 -12.25
N LEU A 22 0.50 -0.67 -12.05
CA LEU A 22 -0.12 -0.86 -10.74
C LEU A 22 0.27 -2.20 -10.11
N GLU A 23 0.25 -3.29 -10.88
CA GLU A 23 0.65 -4.61 -10.41
C GLU A 23 2.12 -4.65 -10.00
N ALA A 24 3.02 -4.10 -10.83
CA ALA A 24 4.44 -4.01 -10.50
C ALA A 24 4.72 -3.18 -9.23
N VAL A 25 4.02 -2.05 -9.09
CA VAL A 25 4.11 -1.18 -7.90
C VAL A 25 3.57 -1.89 -6.67
N ARG A 26 2.43 -2.58 -6.79
CA ARG A 26 1.85 -3.38 -5.70
C ARG A 26 2.81 -4.44 -5.23
N ASP A 27 3.35 -5.23 -6.15
CA ASP A 27 4.22 -6.35 -5.79
C ASP A 27 5.52 -5.87 -5.12
N ALA A 28 6.04 -4.70 -5.53
CA ALA A 28 7.18 -4.07 -4.86
C ALA A 28 6.86 -3.52 -3.47
N CYS A 29 5.64 -2.98 -3.26
CA CYS A 29 5.20 -2.42 -1.98
C CYS A 29 4.67 -3.48 -0.99
N TRP A 30 4.21 -4.62 -1.49
CA TRP A 30 3.48 -5.62 -0.70
C TRP A 30 4.26 -6.15 0.51
N PRO A 31 5.59 -6.39 0.46
CA PRO A 31 6.34 -6.86 1.63
C PRO A 31 6.19 -5.95 2.87
N VAL A 32 6.07 -4.63 2.67
CA VAL A 32 5.85 -3.66 3.77
C VAL A 32 4.47 -3.85 4.39
N VAL A 33 3.45 -4.07 3.54
CA VAL A 33 2.07 -4.29 3.97
C VAL A 33 1.94 -5.64 4.67
N GLU A 34 2.56 -6.69 4.14
CA GLU A 34 2.55 -8.04 4.69
C GLU A 34 3.21 -8.12 6.08
N ALA A 35 4.34 -7.42 6.26
CA ALA A 35 4.99 -7.28 7.56
C ALA A 35 4.04 -6.62 8.58
N LEU A 36 3.33 -5.56 8.17
CA LEU A 36 2.36 -4.89 9.03
C LEU A 36 1.13 -5.78 9.35
N ILE A 37 0.65 -6.57 8.40
CA ILE A 37 -0.45 -7.53 8.66
C ILE A 37 -0.03 -8.52 9.76
N SER A 38 1.18 -9.07 9.63
CA SER A 38 1.76 -9.97 10.63
C SER A 38 1.90 -9.32 12.02
N GLU A 39 2.18 -8.01 12.08
CA GLU A 39 2.23 -7.25 13.35
C GLU A 39 0.85 -7.05 13.99
N LEU A 40 -0.23 -6.97 13.20
CA LEU A 40 -1.53 -6.51 13.68
C LEU A 40 -2.46 -7.64 14.11
N ALA A 41 -2.56 -8.73 13.36
CA ALA A 41 -3.45 -9.85 13.69
C ALA A 41 -3.12 -11.11 12.87
N GLU A 42 -2.79 -12.20 13.56
CA GLU A 42 -2.57 -13.51 12.92
C GLU A 42 -3.90 -14.12 12.45
N ASP A 43 -4.92 -14.12 13.30
CA ASP A 43 -6.23 -14.74 13.02
C ASP A 43 -7.04 -14.02 11.92
N SER A 44 -6.74 -12.75 11.65
CA SER A 44 -7.43 -11.93 10.63
C SER A 44 -6.55 -11.63 9.42
N ALA A 45 -5.38 -12.26 9.30
CA ALA A 45 -4.40 -11.93 8.28
C ALA A 45 -4.97 -12.04 6.85
N ASP A 46 -5.76 -13.08 6.57
CA ASP A 46 -6.34 -13.28 5.24
C ASP A 46 -7.34 -12.18 4.86
N VAL A 47 -8.18 -11.76 5.81
CA VAL A 47 -9.11 -10.64 5.61
C VAL A 47 -8.35 -9.34 5.36
N LEU A 48 -7.27 -9.08 6.11
CA LEU A 48 -6.45 -7.89 5.91
C LEU A 48 -5.70 -7.93 4.57
N ARG A 49 -5.25 -9.10 4.11
CA ARG A 49 -4.63 -9.26 2.78
C ARG A 49 -5.60 -8.94 1.66
N GLU A 50 -6.81 -9.51 1.70
CA GLU A 50 -7.85 -9.26 0.71
C GLU A 50 -8.21 -7.78 0.65
N LYS A 51 -8.61 -7.21 1.80
CA LYS A 51 -8.97 -5.79 1.92
C LYS A 51 -7.81 -4.87 1.53
N GLY A 52 -6.59 -5.23 1.92
CA GLY A 52 -5.39 -4.48 1.59
C GLY A 52 -5.11 -4.45 0.09
N ARG A 53 -5.26 -5.58 -0.61
CA ARG A 53 -5.09 -5.65 -2.07
C ARG A 53 -6.13 -4.82 -2.80
N ASP A 54 -7.39 -4.89 -2.38
CA ASP A 54 -8.48 -4.12 -2.97
C ASP A 54 -8.30 -2.61 -2.77
N ARG A 55 -7.78 -2.21 -1.59
CA ARG A 55 -7.56 -0.80 -1.26
C ARG A 55 -6.26 -0.24 -1.86
N PHE A 56 -5.35 -1.09 -2.31
CA PHE A 56 -4.03 -0.69 -2.81
C PHE A 56 -4.06 0.42 -3.88
N PRO A 57 -4.88 0.33 -4.95
CA PRO A 57 -4.88 1.33 -6.02
C PRO A 57 -5.28 2.72 -5.50
N PHE A 58 -6.24 2.76 -4.58
CA PHE A 58 -6.67 3.99 -3.93
C PHE A 58 -5.57 4.58 -3.05
N ILE A 59 -4.91 3.76 -2.22
CA ILE A 59 -3.85 4.21 -1.31
C ILE A 59 -2.66 4.75 -2.11
N ILE A 60 -2.14 3.97 -3.06
CA ILE A 60 -0.93 4.36 -3.80
C ILE A 60 -1.18 5.56 -4.73
N GLY A 61 -2.42 5.72 -5.22
CA GLY A 61 -2.85 6.90 -5.97
C GLY A 61 -2.83 8.20 -5.14
N LYS A 62 -2.74 8.12 -3.81
CA LYS A 62 -2.61 9.29 -2.91
C LYS A 62 -1.17 9.58 -2.48
N TYR A 63 -0.21 8.72 -2.82
CA TYR A 63 1.19 8.95 -2.46
C TYR A 63 1.74 10.16 -3.21
N GLN A 64 2.40 11.08 -2.50
CA GLN A 64 2.99 12.28 -3.08
C GLN A 64 4.49 12.30 -2.76
N THR A 65 5.31 12.13 -3.79
CA THR A 65 6.79 12.21 -3.68
C THR A 65 7.25 13.59 -3.18
N ALA A 66 6.58 14.65 -3.60
CA ALA A 66 6.87 16.03 -3.19
C ALA A 66 6.65 16.31 -1.69
N ALA A 67 5.89 15.47 -0.97
CA ALA A 67 5.66 15.65 0.46
C ALA A 67 6.86 15.25 1.33
N GLY A 68 7.91 14.65 0.74
CA GLY A 68 9.13 14.25 1.45
C GLY A 68 8.95 13.08 2.43
N LEU A 69 7.78 12.43 2.44
CA LEU A 69 7.50 11.26 3.27
C LEU A 69 8.03 9.99 2.57
N PRO A 70 8.91 9.20 3.22
CA PRO A 70 9.37 7.94 2.66
C PRO A 70 8.20 7.02 2.34
N LEU A 71 8.30 6.26 1.24
CA LEU A 71 7.19 5.42 0.78
C LEU A 71 6.82 4.36 1.82
N GLU A 72 7.82 3.76 2.46
CA GLU A 72 7.59 2.79 3.53
C GLU A 72 6.80 3.39 4.69
N THR A 73 7.18 4.59 5.15
CA THR A 73 6.47 5.31 6.22
C THR A 73 5.03 5.64 5.83
N PHE A 74 4.82 6.08 4.59
CA PHE A 74 3.48 6.32 4.05
C PHE A 74 2.63 5.04 4.11
N LEU A 75 3.13 3.94 3.54
CA LEU A 75 2.42 2.66 3.51
C LEU A 75 2.10 2.18 4.93
N ARG A 76 3.09 2.14 5.84
CA ARG A 76 2.89 1.66 7.21
C ARG A 76 1.84 2.48 7.94
N ASN A 77 1.87 3.80 7.85
CA ASN A 77 0.92 4.66 8.54
C ASN A 77 -0.50 4.52 7.96
N THR A 78 -0.63 4.58 6.64
CA THR A 78 -1.93 4.51 5.97
C THR A 78 -2.59 3.15 6.14
N TYR A 79 -1.83 2.06 5.95
CA TYR A 79 -2.36 0.71 6.14
C TYR A 79 -2.66 0.41 7.61
N ARG A 80 -1.86 0.90 8.56
CA ARG A 80 -2.14 0.68 10.00
C ARG A 80 -3.48 1.27 10.38
N PHE A 81 -3.74 2.50 9.96
CA PHE A 81 -5.03 3.15 10.17
C PHE A 81 -6.16 2.37 9.49
N TYR A 82 -6.00 2.03 8.20
CA TYR A 82 -7.02 1.29 7.45
C TYR A 82 -7.34 -0.08 8.06
N PHE A 83 -6.32 -0.87 8.39
CA PHE A 83 -6.51 -2.20 8.98
C PHE A 83 -7.14 -2.12 10.37
N GLN A 84 -6.82 -1.11 11.17
CA GLN A 84 -7.53 -0.88 12.44
C GLN A 84 -9.03 -0.63 12.23
N GLN A 85 -9.42 0.06 11.16
CA GLN A 85 -10.84 0.25 10.81
C GLN A 85 -11.47 -1.08 10.34
N VAL A 86 -10.78 -1.86 9.52
CA VAL A 86 -11.25 -3.20 9.09
C VAL A 86 -11.48 -4.10 10.31
N LEU A 87 -10.54 -4.15 11.25
CA LEU A 87 -10.65 -4.96 12.46
C LEU A 87 -11.79 -4.51 13.38
N LYS A 88 -12.18 -3.23 13.33
CA LYS A 88 -13.34 -2.71 14.06
C LYS A 88 -14.67 -2.88 13.32
N GLY A 89 -14.65 -3.36 12.07
CA GLY A 89 -15.84 -3.45 11.21
C GLY A 89 -16.31 -2.11 10.65
N GLU A 90 -15.42 -1.12 10.56
CA GLU A 90 -15.71 0.27 10.14
C GLU A 90 -15.34 0.55 8.66
N ALA A 91 -14.82 -0.43 7.92
CA ALA A 91 -14.20 -0.27 6.60
C ALA A 91 -14.68 -1.25 5.51
#